data_AF-A0A389LZS7-F1
#
_entry.id   AF-A0A389LZS7-F1
#
_cell.length_a   1.000
_cell.length_b   1.000
_cell.length_c   1.000
_cell.angle_alpha   90.00
_cell.angle_beta   90.00
_cell.angle_gamma   90.00
#
_symmetry.space_group_name_H-M   'P 1'
#
loop_
_entity.id
_entity.type
_entity.pdbx_description
1 polymer ?
#
loop_
_entity_poly.entity_id
_entity_poly.type
_entity_poly.pdbx_seq_one_letter_code
_entity_poly.pdbx_strand_id
1 'polypeptide(L)'
;MKKASDSENTKLADYEKDYENPMPTDLYFSSDNNLENTKIDNLNVDADTDIDTDIDLDIGLDINTDVGIGLNNLNDDTSNPNPLFYKTQHSNLDQFNILNIYFNEVGIAPLLSAEEEINYARSALKGDLKARKIMIESNLRLVITIAKRYVNRDLSLLDLIEEGNLGLIHAVGKFDPEKGFRFSTYATWWIRSNIERAIINSSRTIRLPIHIAKEINSYYKVARTLSLELKRDASIQEIAMAVNKMPMEIEKAFRNNEKVRSLDALINDAEDASLMDFVADETTNNPIINIEEEDINLRLAYWLGNLNDLQRTVIYMRFGLNNSNKATLDEISKHLNINNEQIRKIQTGALAKLKRMMQQENLSLDIL
;
A
#
# COMPACT_ATOMS: atom_id res chain seq x y z
N MET A 1 23.83 -9.19 22.59
CA MET A 1 22.37 -9.49 22.58
C MET A 1 21.57 -8.57 23.52
N LYS A 2 21.93 -7.28 23.67
CA LYS A 2 21.23 -6.33 24.57
C LYS A 2 20.92 -4.97 23.91
N LYS A 3 21.08 -4.87 22.58
CA LYS A 3 20.82 -3.66 21.78
C LYS A 3 19.62 -3.79 20.82
N ALA A 4 18.95 -4.94 20.81
CA ALA A 4 17.79 -5.19 19.95
C ALA A 4 16.45 -5.02 20.69
N SER A 5 16.43 -5.10 22.03
CA SER A 5 15.22 -4.89 22.84
C SER A 5 14.82 -3.42 22.96
N ASP A 6 15.78 -2.50 22.89
CA ASP A 6 15.50 -1.07 23.09
C ASP A 6 14.94 -0.42 21.81
N SER A 7 15.20 -0.99 20.63
CA SER A 7 14.66 -0.50 19.36
C SER A 7 13.21 -0.91 19.09
N GLU A 8 12.72 -1.98 19.74
CA GLU A 8 11.31 -2.39 19.66
C GLU A 8 10.43 -1.56 20.61
N ASN A 9 10.92 -1.27 21.83
CA ASN A 9 10.21 -0.37 22.76
C ASN A 9 10.15 1.09 22.26
N THR A 10 11.11 1.53 21.46
CA THR A 10 11.07 2.88 20.86
C THR A 10 10.04 2.97 19.72
N LYS A 11 9.80 1.88 18.98
CA LYS A 11 8.77 1.83 17.91
C LYS A 11 7.34 1.75 18.44
N LEU A 12 7.12 1.11 19.60
CA LEU A 12 5.80 1.12 20.27
C LEU A 12 5.44 2.52 20.82
N ALA A 13 6.41 3.29 21.28
CA ALA A 13 6.18 4.67 21.74
C ALA A 13 5.81 5.64 20.59
N ASP A 14 6.32 5.40 19.38
CA ASP A 14 5.93 6.17 18.19
C ASP A 14 4.50 5.82 17.71
N TYR A 15 3.98 4.64 18.06
CA TYR A 15 2.58 4.29 17.86
C TYR A 15 1.66 5.04 18.83
N GLU A 16 2.08 5.38 20.04
CA GLU A 16 1.24 6.05 21.05
C GLU A 16 1.08 7.56 20.83
N LYS A 17 2.05 8.25 20.22
CA LYS A 17 2.00 9.71 20.01
C LYS A 17 0.93 10.18 19.02
N ASP A 18 0.58 9.35 18.04
CA ASP A 18 -0.51 9.64 17.09
C ASP A 18 -1.90 9.65 17.77
N TYR A 19 -2.01 9.16 19.01
CA TYR A 19 -3.25 9.11 19.79
C TYR A 19 -3.39 10.26 20.81
N GLU A 20 -2.41 11.15 20.94
CA GLU A 20 -2.35 12.13 22.04
C GLU A 20 -3.06 13.46 21.78
N ASN A 21 -3.44 13.79 20.54
CA ASN A 21 -4.10 15.08 20.26
C ASN A 21 -5.55 14.92 19.75
N PRO A 22 -6.57 14.90 20.63
CA PRO A 22 -7.93 15.17 20.21
C PRO A 22 -8.01 16.61 19.67
N MET A 23 -8.74 16.82 18.57
CA MET A 23 -9.06 18.17 18.10
C MET A 23 -9.73 19.00 19.21
N PRO A 24 -9.57 20.35 19.21
CA PRO A 24 -10.18 21.23 20.19
C PRO A 24 -11.70 21.01 20.28
N THR A 25 -12.22 21.04 21.50
CA THR A 25 -13.60 20.65 21.85
C THR A 25 -14.66 21.66 21.37
N ASP A 26 -14.26 22.76 20.75
CA ASP A 26 -15.12 23.92 20.46
C ASP A 26 -15.79 23.89 19.07
N LEU A 27 -15.65 22.80 18.30
CA LEU A 27 -16.26 22.63 16.98
C LEU A 27 -17.50 21.72 16.96
N TYR A 28 -18.02 21.34 18.13
CA TYR A 28 -19.20 20.48 18.26
C TYR A 28 -20.43 21.34 18.52
N PHE A 29 -21.30 21.53 17.52
CA PHE A 29 -22.78 21.75 17.56
C PHE A 29 -23.16 22.33 16.19
N SER A 30 -23.85 21.58 15.32
CA SER A 30 -25.32 21.65 15.27
C SER A 30 -25.98 20.26 15.24
N SER A 31 -26.98 20.13 16.10
CA SER A 31 -27.82 18.96 16.30
C SER A 31 -28.83 18.83 15.17
N ASP A 32 -29.05 17.61 14.67
CA ASP A 32 -30.40 17.13 14.36
C ASP A 32 -30.47 15.60 14.52
N ASN A 33 -30.91 15.20 15.72
CA ASN A 33 -31.48 13.87 15.97
C ASN A 33 -33.00 14.01 15.87
N ASN A 34 -33.61 13.47 14.83
CA ASN A 34 -35.01 13.07 14.85
C ASN A 34 -35.25 11.94 13.86
N LEU A 35 -35.36 10.71 14.38
CA LEU A 35 -35.93 9.57 13.66
C LEU A 35 -36.97 8.91 14.57
N GLU A 36 -38.12 9.55 14.68
CA GLU A 36 -39.41 8.85 14.79
C GLU A 36 -40.40 9.45 13.76
N ASN A 37 -40.94 8.56 12.93
CA ASN A 37 -42.13 8.65 12.06
C ASN A 37 -42.91 9.97 12.01
N THR A 38 -43.08 10.55 10.81
CA THR A 38 -44.39 10.72 10.12
C THR A 38 -44.24 11.45 8.76
N LYS A 39 -45.29 11.33 7.95
CA LYS A 39 -45.45 11.64 6.53
C LYS A 39 -45.75 13.13 6.24
N ILE A 40 -45.12 13.64 5.16
CA ILE A 40 -45.58 14.63 4.13
C ILE A 40 -45.88 16.07 4.59
N ASP A 41 -45.11 17.07 4.12
CA ASP A 41 -45.48 18.02 3.04
C ASP A 41 -44.49 19.19 2.86
N ASN A 42 -44.36 19.60 1.60
CA ASN A 42 -43.46 20.62 1.03
C ASN A 42 -43.49 21.99 1.73
N LEU A 43 -42.33 22.67 1.76
CA LEU A 43 -42.19 24.10 1.40
C LEU A 43 -40.70 24.48 1.25
N ASN A 44 -40.36 24.96 0.04
CA ASN A 44 -39.12 25.66 -0.32
C ASN A 44 -38.98 26.98 0.46
N VAL A 45 -37.80 27.28 1.01
CA VAL A 45 -37.16 28.62 0.99
C VAL A 45 -35.64 28.45 1.11
N ASP A 46 -34.92 29.00 0.13
CA ASP A 46 -33.46 29.11 0.05
C ASP A 46 -32.87 30.02 1.15
N ALA A 47 -31.73 29.64 1.74
CA ALA A 47 -30.71 30.57 2.25
C ALA A 47 -29.42 29.81 2.63
N ASP A 48 -28.35 30.17 1.92
CA ASP A 48 -26.93 29.90 2.13
C ASP A 48 -26.46 29.62 3.57
N THR A 49 -25.83 28.46 3.79
CA THR A 49 -24.64 28.29 4.65
C THR A 49 -23.84 27.07 4.20
N ASP A 50 -22.84 27.28 3.34
CA ASP A 50 -21.77 26.32 3.11
C ASP A 50 -20.69 26.49 4.20
N ILE A 51 -20.38 25.41 4.91
CA ILE A 51 -19.08 24.72 4.97
C ILE A 51 -19.20 23.72 6.15
N ASP A 52 -19.91 22.61 5.90
CA ASP A 52 -19.72 21.37 6.64
C ASP A 52 -18.64 20.57 5.89
N THR A 53 -17.44 20.45 6.47
CA THR A 53 -16.44 19.51 5.96
C THR A 53 -16.78 18.11 6.42
N ASP A 54 -17.84 17.56 5.84
CA ASP A 54 -18.12 16.14 5.86
C ASP A 54 -16.96 15.40 5.18
N ILE A 55 -16.23 14.62 5.99
CA ILE A 55 -15.51 13.44 5.53
C ILE A 55 -16.57 12.37 5.25
N ASP A 56 -17.47 12.65 4.32
CA ASP A 56 -18.07 11.60 3.54
C ASP A 56 -16.96 11.07 2.65
N LEU A 57 -16.33 10.00 3.14
CA LEU A 57 -15.90 8.92 2.26
C LEU A 57 -17.17 8.33 1.63
N ASP A 58 -17.86 9.11 0.79
CA ASP A 58 -18.74 8.62 -0.26
C ASP A 58 -17.83 7.97 -1.31
N ILE A 59 -17.31 6.82 -0.91
CA ILE A 59 -16.58 5.92 -1.77
C ILE A 59 -17.62 5.27 -2.68
N GLY A 60 -18.00 5.99 -3.73
CA GLY A 60 -18.18 5.36 -5.03
C GLY A 60 -16.81 4.87 -5.49
N LEU A 61 -16.43 3.66 -5.05
CA LEU A 61 -15.52 2.77 -5.76
C LEU A 61 -16.32 1.94 -6.78
N ASP A 62 -17.35 2.54 -7.39
CA ASP A 62 -17.83 2.07 -8.68
C ASP A 62 -17.04 2.81 -9.76
N ILE A 63 -15.89 2.25 -10.10
CA ILE A 63 -15.29 2.37 -11.44
C ILE A 63 -15.00 0.95 -11.92
N ASN A 64 -16.05 0.14 -11.98
CA ASN A 64 -16.29 -0.61 -13.21
C ASN A 64 -16.80 0.42 -14.22
N THR A 65 -15.88 1.19 -14.77
CA THR A 65 -16.09 1.87 -16.04
C THR A 65 -14.96 1.40 -16.92
N ASP A 66 -15.16 0.17 -17.43
CA ASP A 66 -14.62 -0.18 -18.73
C ASP A 66 -14.99 0.95 -19.69
N VAL A 67 -13.98 1.76 -20.01
CA VAL A 67 -14.00 2.60 -21.20
C VAL A 67 -14.13 1.64 -22.37
N GLY A 68 -15.31 1.64 -22.98
CA GLY A 68 -15.74 0.63 -23.93
C GLY A 68 -14.82 0.43 -25.13
N ILE A 69 -14.59 -0.83 -25.47
CA ILE A 69 -14.35 -1.29 -26.84
C ILE A 69 -15.58 -2.11 -27.21
N GLY A 70 -16.43 -1.55 -28.07
CA GLY A 70 -17.68 -2.17 -28.47
C GLY A 70 -17.50 -3.39 -29.37
N LEU A 71 -18.35 -4.39 -29.19
CA LEU A 71 -18.82 -5.26 -30.26
C LEU A 71 -20.30 -5.63 -30.01
N ASN A 72 -21.03 -5.67 -31.13
CA ASN A 72 -22.48 -5.69 -31.25
C ASN A 72 -23.11 -7.05 -30.92
N ASN A 73 -24.40 -6.97 -30.55
CA ASN A 73 -25.53 -7.88 -30.85
C ASN A 73 -25.25 -9.38 -31.03
N LEU A 74 -25.99 -10.20 -30.27
CA LEU A 74 -26.82 -11.29 -30.81
C LEU A 74 -27.89 -11.67 -29.76
N ASN A 75 -29.16 -11.54 -30.16
CA ASN A 75 -30.30 -12.21 -29.53
C ASN A 75 -30.12 -13.73 -29.70
N ASP A 76 -30.49 -14.55 -28.72
CA ASP A 76 -31.76 -15.31 -28.75
C ASP A 76 -31.79 -16.40 -27.65
N ASP A 77 -33.01 -16.65 -27.22
CA ASP A 77 -33.57 -17.93 -26.81
C ASP A 77 -33.44 -18.57 -25.42
N THR A 78 -34.58 -19.20 -25.16
CA THR A 78 -35.17 -19.74 -23.93
C THR A 78 -34.67 -21.13 -23.53
N SER A 79 -34.77 -21.41 -22.22
CA SER A 79 -35.02 -22.73 -21.59
C SER A 79 -34.03 -23.89 -21.78
N ASN A 80 -33.28 -24.23 -20.72
CA ASN A 80 -33.36 -25.53 -19.99
C ASN A 80 -32.36 -25.52 -18.80
N PRO A 81 -32.65 -26.11 -17.63
CA PRO A 81 -31.75 -26.15 -16.49
C PRO A 81 -30.83 -27.36 -16.59
N ASN A 82 -29.54 -27.20 -16.29
CA ASN A 82 -28.75 -28.35 -15.87
C ASN A 82 -27.69 -27.96 -14.82
N PRO A 83 -27.58 -28.73 -13.71
CA PRO A 83 -26.74 -28.42 -12.59
C PRO A 83 -25.36 -29.07 -12.78
N LEU A 84 -24.32 -28.27 -13.05
CA LEU A 84 -22.94 -28.77 -13.03
C LEU A 84 -22.03 -27.77 -12.32
N PHE A 85 -21.88 -28.01 -11.02
CA PHE A 85 -20.64 -27.91 -10.25
C PHE A 85 -19.59 -26.88 -10.72
N TYR A 86 -19.66 -25.67 -10.16
CA TYR A 86 -18.45 -24.87 -9.94
C TYR A 86 -17.85 -25.23 -8.58
N LYS A 87 -16.72 -25.93 -8.65
CA LYS A 87 -15.90 -26.33 -7.51
C LYS A 87 -15.02 -25.15 -7.07
N THR A 88 -15.62 -24.13 -6.45
CA THR A 88 -14.93 -23.04 -5.77
C THR A 88 -15.67 -22.62 -4.49
N GLN A 89 -16.03 -23.58 -3.62
CA GLN A 89 -16.77 -23.29 -2.38
C GLN A 89 -16.26 -24.05 -1.16
N HIS A 90 -14.98 -23.89 -0.81
CA HIS A 90 -14.51 -24.29 0.52
C HIS A 90 -14.07 -23.11 1.41
N SER A 91 -13.77 -21.93 0.87
CA SER A 91 -13.38 -20.76 1.70
C SER A 91 -14.56 -19.91 2.18
N ASN A 92 -15.59 -19.71 1.35
CA ASN A 92 -16.73 -18.86 1.71
C ASN A 92 -17.59 -19.47 2.82
N LEU A 93 -17.80 -20.80 2.81
CA LEU A 93 -18.67 -21.48 3.78
C LEU A 93 -18.16 -21.32 5.22
N ASP A 94 -16.84 -21.38 5.42
CA ASP A 94 -16.21 -21.23 6.73
C ASP A 94 -16.26 -19.77 7.23
N GLN A 95 -16.06 -18.80 6.34
CA GLN A 95 -16.14 -17.37 6.70
C GLN A 95 -17.57 -16.96 7.08
N PHE A 96 -18.59 -17.45 6.36
CA PHE A 96 -19.99 -17.25 6.73
C PHE A 96 -20.32 -17.92 8.08
N ASN A 97 -19.74 -19.08 8.37
CA ASN A 97 -19.93 -19.77 9.64
C ASN A 97 -19.33 -18.98 10.81
N ILE A 98 -18.10 -18.48 10.67
CA ILE A 98 -17.41 -17.66 11.68
C ILE A 98 -18.18 -16.36 11.96
N LEU A 99 -18.65 -15.68 10.91
CA LEU A 99 -19.40 -14.43 11.05
C LEU A 99 -20.74 -14.64 11.80
N ASN A 100 -21.42 -15.76 11.53
CA ASN A 100 -22.65 -16.11 12.22
C ASN A 100 -22.41 -16.46 13.70
N ILE A 101 -21.31 -17.15 14.02
CA ILE A 101 -20.91 -17.41 15.42
C ILE A 101 -20.69 -16.08 16.15
N TYR A 102 -19.91 -15.18 15.55
CA TYR A 102 -19.64 -13.86 16.12
C TYR A 102 -20.92 -13.04 16.36
N PHE A 103 -21.84 -12.98 15.39
CA PHE A 103 -23.10 -12.26 15.55
C PHE A 103 -23.99 -12.84 16.66
N ASN A 104 -24.00 -14.17 16.81
CA ASN A 104 -24.74 -14.81 17.90
C ASN A 104 -24.14 -14.44 19.26
N GLU A 105 -22.82 -14.45 19.40
CA GLU A 105 -22.14 -14.09 20.66
C GLU A 105 -22.38 -12.62 21.03
N VAL A 106 -22.25 -11.71 20.07
CA VAL A 106 -22.52 -10.27 20.27
C VAL A 106 -23.99 -10.00 20.60
N GLY A 107 -24.91 -10.84 20.13
CA GLY A 107 -26.35 -10.73 20.40
C GLY A 107 -26.75 -11.08 21.84
N ILE A 108 -25.89 -11.77 22.61
CA ILE A 108 -26.19 -12.20 23.98
C ILE A 108 -26.08 -11.04 24.97
N ALA A 109 -25.21 -10.06 24.72
CA ALA A 109 -24.98 -8.95 25.63
C ALA A 109 -26.18 -7.98 25.66
N PRO A 110 -26.70 -7.61 26.86
CA PRO A 110 -27.80 -6.66 26.97
C PRO A 110 -27.35 -5.24 26.60
N LEU A 111 -28.28 -4.46 26.06
CA LEU A 111 -28.07 -3.03 25.84
C LEU A 111 -28.13 -2.30 27.18
N LEU A 112 -27.24 -1.33 27.35
CA LEU A 112 -27.20 -0.49 28.54
C LEU A 112 -28.21 0.66 28.42
N SER A 113 -28.85 0.98 29.54
CA SER A 113 -29.58 2.23 29.71
C SER A 113 -28.62 3.43 29.86
N ALA A 114 -29.13 4.65 29.69
CA ALA A 114 -28.32 5.86 29.83
C ALA A 114 -27.71 6.01 31.25
N GLU A 115 -28.45 5.60 32.29
CA GLU A 115 -27.95 5.63 33.67
C GLU A 115 -26.84 4.58 33.90
N GLU A 116 -27.00 3.39 33.32
CA GLU A 116 -25.99 2.34 33.39
C GLU A 116 -24.72 2.72 32.61
N GLU A 117 -24.84 3.33 31.43
CA GLU A 117 -23.70 3.86 30.66
C GLU A 117 -22.84 4.78 31.53
N ILE A 118 -23.46 5.71 32.26
CA ILE A 118 -22.76 6.66 33.15
C ILE A 118 -22.07 5.91 34.29
N ASN A 119 -22.75 4.95 34.93
CA ASN A 119 -22.21 4.20 36.07
C ASN A 119 -21.00 3.33 35.66
N TYR A 120 -21.13 2.60 34.55
CA TYR A 120 -20.06 1.78 34.01
C TYR A 120 -18.90 2.62 33.48
N ALA A 121 -19.17 3.74 32.79
CA ALA A 121 -18.13 4.67 32.32
C ALA A 121 -17.31 5.25 33.49
N ARG A 122 -17.99 5.72 34.55
CA ARG A 122 -17.33 6.28 35.73
C ARG A 122 -16.48 5.23 36.46
N SER A 123 -16.90 3.97 36.43
CA SER A 123 -16.14 2.84 37.01
C SER A 123 -14.97 2.41 36.10
N ALA A 124 -15.16 2.43 34.79
CA ALA A 124 -14.13 2.15 33.80
C ALA A 124 -12.98 3.18 33.85
N LEU A 125 -13.30 4.48 34.02
CA LEU A 125 -12.31 5.55 34.21
C LEU A 125 -11.48 5.37 35.49
N LYS A 126 -12.06 4.77 36.53
CA LYS A 126 -11.37 4.42 37.78
C LYS A 126 -10.49 3.17 37.65
N GLY A 127 -10.45 2.54 36.47
CA GLY A 127 -9.65 1.35 36.20
C GLY A 127 -10.36 0.02 36.46
N ASP A 128 -11.69 0.00 36.63
CA ASP A 128 -12.42 -1.26 36.75
C ASP A 128 -12.51 -1.99 35.39
N LEU A 129 -11.77 -3.08 35.28
CA LEU A 129 -11.73 -3.93 34.09
C LEU A 129 -13.07 -4.58 33.79
N LYS A 130 -13.89 -4.89 34.82
CA LYS A 130 -15.20 -5.53 34.61
C LYS A 130 -16.18 -4.54 34.00
N ALA A 131 -16.26 -3.33 34.55
CA ALA A 131 -17.08 -2.26 34.00
C ALA A 131 -16.66 -1.93 32.55
N ARG A 132 -15.36 -1.85 32.29
CA ARG A 132 -14.84 -1.64 30.92
C ARG A 132 -15.26 -2.75 29.97
N LYS A 133 -15.14 -4.00 30.38
CA LYS A 133 -15.54 -5.17 29.57
C LYS A 133 -17.02 -5.15 29.24
N ILE A 134 -17.89 -4.93 30.23
CA ILE A 134 -19.34 -4.83 30.04
C ILE A 134 -19.68 -3.70 29.06
N MET A 135 -19.05 -2.54 29.23
CA MET A 135 -19.28 -1.38 28.37
C MET A 135 -18.86 -1.65 26.91
N ILE A 136 -17.80 -2.43 26.68
CA ILE A 136 -17.40 -2.86 25.34
C ILE A 136 -18.41 -3.85 24.77
N GLU A 137 -18.70 -4.95 25.49
CA GLU A 137 -19.57 -6.05 25.03
C GLU A 137 -20.98 -5.56 24.68
N SER A 138 -21.56 -4.69 25.51
CA SER A 138 -22.89 -4.11 25.25
C SER A 138 -22.96 -3.21 24.02
N ASN A 139 -21.81 -2.72 23.51
CA ASN A 139 -21.75 -1.79 22.37
C ASN A 139 -21.15 -2.40 21.10
N LEU A 140 -20.80 -3.69 21.07
CA LEU A 140 -20.28 -4.36 19.87
C LEU A 140 -21.27 -4.31 18.68
N ARG A 141 -22.58 -4.29 18.96
CA ARG A 141 -23.62 -4.13 17.93
C ARG A 141 -23.52 -2.82 17.15
N LEU A 142 -23.09 -1.73 17.81
CA LEU A 142 -22.88 -0.44 17.17
C LEU A 142 -21.75 -0.53 16.13
N VAL A 143 -20.66 -1.22 16.48
CA VAL A 143 -19.51 -1.42 15.58
C VAL A 143 -19.95 -2.13 14.31
N ILE A 144 -20.71 -3.22 14.42
CA ILE A 144 -21.21 -3.98 13.27
C ILE A 144 -22.05 -3.08 12.34
N THR A 145 -22.95 -2.26 12.91
CA THR A 145 -23.79 -1.34 12.13
C THR A 145 -22.96 -0.31 11.37
N ILE A 146 -21.90 0.23 12.01
CA ILE A 146 -21.00 1.19 11.37
C ILE A 146 -20.16 0.51 10.28
N ALA A 147 -19.55 -0.65 10.59
CA ALA A 147 -18.67 -1.40 9.69
C ALA A 147 -19.38 -1.87 8.41
N LYS A 148 -20.67 -2.23 8.49
CA LYS A 148 -21.48 -2.60 7.32
C LYS A 148 -21.50 -1.55 6.21
N ARG A 149 -21.34 -0.26 6.53
CA ARG A 149 -21.28 0.83 5.53
C ARG A 149 -19.96 0.88 4.76
N TYR A 150 -18.93 0.17 5.23
CA TYR A 150 -17.59 0.15 4.64
C TYR A 150 -17.29 -1.15 3.88
N VAL A 151 -18.29 -2.01 3.70
CA VAL A 151 -18.17 -3.24 2.89
C VAL A 151 -17.83 -2.85 1.43
N ASN A 152 -17.10 -3.71 0.72
CA ASN A 152 -16.60 -3.52 -0.64
C ASN A 152 -15.42 -2.53 -0.80
N ARG A 153 -14.69 -2.22 0.29
CA ARG A 153 -13.52 -1.32 0.26
C ARG A 153 -12.18 -2.05 0.42
N ASP A 154 -12.04 -3.18 -0.28
CA ASP A 154 -10.82 -4.01 -0.32
C ASP A 154 -10.40 -4.65 1.04
N LEU A 155 -11.28 -4.63 2.05
CA LEU A 155 -11.12 -5.35 3.33
C LEU A 155 -12.32 -6.24 3.63
N SER A 156 -12.10 -7.36 4.33
CA SER A 156 -13.18 -8.22 4.79
C SER A 156 -14.04 -7.51 5.84
N LEU A 157 -15.33 -7.85 5.90
CA LEU A 157 -16.22 -7.35 6.96
C LEU A 157 -15.71 -7.72 8.36
N LEU A 158 -15.10 -8.90 8.54
CA LEU A 158 -14.52 -9.29 9.82
C LEU A 158 -13.36 -8.36 10.20
N ASP A 159 -12.46 -8.07 9.27
CA ASP A 159 -11.33 -7.15 9.51
C ASP A 159 -11.83 -5.73 9.84
N LEU A 160 -12.85 -5.26 9.13
CA LEU A 160 -13.49 -3.96 9.41
C LEU A 160 -14.13 -3.93 10.81
N ILE A 161 -14.75 -5.04 11.24
CA ILE A 161 -15.33 -5.16 12.58
C ILE A 161 -14.23 -5.13 13.64
N GLU A 162 -13.14 -5.87 13.46
CA GLU A 162 -12.04 -5.91 14.43
C GLU A 162 -11.35 -4.54 14.58
N GLU A 163 -11.11 -3.85 13.48
CA GLU A 163 -10.57 -2.49 13.50
C GLU A 163 -11.56 -1.49 14.15
N GLY A 164 -12.85 -1.67 13.91
CA GLY A 164 -13.90 -0.93 14.60
C GLY A 164 -13.95 -1.23 16.11
N ASN A 165 -13.74 -2.49 16.51
CA ASN A 165 -13.67 -2.91 17.91
C ASN A 165 -12.48 -2.26 18.62
N LEU A 166 -11.33 -2.15 17.96
CA LEU A 166 -10.19 -1.38 18.47
C LEU A 166 -10.58 0.09 18.68
N GLY A 167 -11.32 0.70 17.75
CA GLY A 167 -11.84 2.07 17.90
C GLY A 167 -12.79 2.21 19.09
N LEU A 168 -13.69 1.24 19.29
CA LEU A 168 -14.59 1.19 20.43
C LEU A 168 -13.83 1.08 21.77
N ILE A 169 -12.81 0.23 21.84
CA ILE A 169 -11.97 0.06 23.04
C ILE A 169 -11.27 1.37 23.42
N HIS A 170 -10.82 2.14 22.44
CA HIS A 170 -10.26 3.49 22.65
C HIS A 170 -11.33 4.48 23.12
N ALA A 171 -12.53 4.44 22.53
CA ALA A 171 -13.65 5.29 22.94
C ALA A 171 -14.01 5.06 24.41
N VAL A 172 -14.13 3.80 24.86
CA VAL A 172 -14.42 3.48 26.26
C VAL A 172 -13.32 4.00 27.20
N GLY A 173 -12.05 3.94 26.77
CA GLY A 173 -10.93 4.42 27.60
C GLY A 173 -10.88 5.94 27.79
N LYS A 174 -11.49 6.72 26.88
CA LYS A 174 -11.45 8.19 26.89
C LYS A 174 -12.83 8.85 27.06
N PHE A 175 -13.89 8.07 27.24
CA PHE A 175 -15.23 8.61 27.36
C PHE A 175 -15.43 9.30 28.70
N ASP A 176 -15.95 10.53 28.67
CA ASP A 176 -16.24 11.33 29.85
C ASP A 176 -17.76 11.41 30.07
N PRO A 177 -18.29 10.74 31.11
CA PRO A 177 -19.73 10.72 31.39
C PRO A 177 -20.26 12.06 31.91
N GLU A 178 -19.40 12.97 32.40
CA GLU A 178 -19.84 14.26 32.96
C GLU A 178 -20.25 15.26 31.86
N LYS A 179 -19.92 14.99 30.59
CA LYS A 179 -20.29 15.84 29.45
C LYS A 179 -21.75 15.73 29.02
N GLY A 180 -22.51 14.75 29.55
CA GLY A 180 -23.96 14.65 29.32
C GLY A 180 -24.41 14.12 27.95
N PHE A 181 -23.48 13.65 27.11
CA PHE A 181 -23.81 13.03 25.83
C PHE A 181 -23.88 11.50 25.94
N ARG A 182 -24.66 10.86 25.07
CA ARG A 182 -24.72 9.40 24.97
C ARG A 182 -23.37 8.83 24.51
N PHE A 183 -23.01 7.66 25.05
CA PHE A 183 -21.77 6.99 24.67
C PHE A 183 -21.72 6.67 23.16
N SER A 184 -22.86 6.28 22.59
CA SER A 184 -22.99 5.96 21.16
C SER A 184 -22.54 7.09 20.23
N THR A 185 -22.86 8.34 20.58
CA THR A 185 -22.45 9.54 19.82
C THR A 185 -20.93 9.67 19.78
N TYR A 186 -20.28 9.53 20.93
CA TYR A 186 -18.82 9.61 21.03
C TYR A 186 -18.11 8.41 20.38
N ALA A 187 -18.61 7.20 20.63
CA ALA A 187 -18.05 5.96 20.10
C ALA A 187 -18.08 5.92 18.57
N THR A 188 -19.13 6.46 17.95
CA THR A 188 -19.28 6.47 16.48
C THR A 188 -18.08 7.14 15.80
N TRP A 189 -17.57 8.24 16.35
CA TRP A 189 -16.41 8.94 15.78
C TRP A 189 -15.15 8.07 15.81
N TRP A 190 -14.85 7.45 16.96
CA TRP A 190 -13.67 6.59 17.12
C TRP A 190 -13.75 5.33 16.27
N ILE A 191 -14.93 4.69 16.20
CA ILE A 191 -15.15 3.52 15.37
C ILE A 191 -14.93 3.88 13.89
N ARG A 192 -15.55 4.98 13.42
CA ARG A 192 -15.38 5.45 12.04
C ARG A 192 -13.92 5.77 11.72
N SER A 193 -13.28 6.58 12.57
CA SER A 193 -11.89 7.00 12.34
C SER A 193 -10.93 5.81 12.28
N ASN A 194 -11.13 4.79 13.13
CA ASN A 194 -10.23 3.64 13.13
C ASN A 194 -10.45 2.73 11.92
N ILE A 195 -11.71 2.51 11.52
CA ILE A 195 -12.05 1.77 10.29
C ILE A 195 -11.48 2.49 9.06
N GLU A 196 -11.66 3.80 8.93
CA GLU A 196 -11.12 4.57 7.80
C GLU A 196 -9.59 4.52 7.76
N ARG A 197 -8.93 4.63 8.92
CA ARG A 197 -7.47 4.51 9.02
C ARG A 197 -7.00 3.11 8.63
N ALA A 198 -7.71 2.06 9.04
CA ALA A 198 -7.39 0.69 8.68
C ALA A 198 -7.53 0.45 7.18
N ILE A 199 -8.62 0.94 6.56
CA ILE A 199 -8.80 0.88 5.11
C ILE A 199 -7.63 1.57 4.40
N ILE A 200 -7.28 2.80 4.78
CA ILE A 200 -6.16 3.52 4.15
C ILE A 200 -4.82 2.75 4.31
N ASN A 201 -4.62 2.11 5.46
CA ASN A 201 -3.36 1.46 5.80
C ASN A 201 -3.19 0.06 5.20
N SER A 202 -4.29 -0.69 5.06
CA SER A 202 -4.28 -2.14 4.80
C SER A 202 -4.97 -2.53 3.50
N SER A 203 -5.76 -1.65 2.86
CA SER A 203 -6.42 -1.96 1.58
C SER A 203 -5.46 -2.19 0.41
N ARG A 204 -4.21 -1.72 0.52
CA ARG A 204 -3.24 -1.75 -0.58
C ARG A 204 -2.14 -2.75 -0.32
N THR A 205 -1.82 -3.53 -1.36
CA THR A 205 -0.66 -4.43 -1.38
C THR A 205 0.65 -3.66 -1.14
N ILE A 206 0.77 -2.47 -1.76
CA ILE A 206 1.88 -1.55 -1.51
C ILE A 206 1.37 -0.42 -0.63
N ARG A 207 1.86 -0.37 0.61
CA ARG A 207 1.43 0.60 1.61
C ARG A 207 1.78 2.03 1.19
N LEU A 208 0.78 2.91 1.21
CA LEU A 208 0.95 4.35 1.05
C LEU A 208 0.85 5.07 2.41
N PRO A 209 1.65 6.12 2.65
CA PRO A 209 1.46 6.98 3.81
C PRO A 209 0.08 7.65 3.82
N ILE A 210 -0.48 7.88 5.01
CA ILE A 210 -1.82 8.43 5.19
C ILE A 210 -2.00 9.79 4.52
N HIS A 211 -1.00 10.68 4.59
CA HIS A 211 -1.07 12.00 3.98
C HIS A 211 -1.18 11.92 2.45
N ILE A 212 -0.45 11.01 1.81
CA ILE A 212 -0.53 10.78 0.35
C ILE A 212 -1.90 10.24 -0.04
N ALA A 213 -2.43 9.27 0.71
CA ALA A 213 -3.77 8.74 0.45
C ALA A 213 -4.87 9.81 0.62
N LYS A 214 -4.74 10.69 1.62
CA LYS A 214 -5.64 11.83 1.82
C LYS A 214 -5.58 12.83 0.67
N GLU A 215 -4.38 13.16 0.18
CA GLU A 215 -4.23 14.03 -0.99
C GLU A 215 -4.90 13.45 -2.23
N ILE A 216 -4.66 12.16 -2.52
CA ILE A 216 -5.28 11.46 -3.65
C ILE A 216 -6.81 11.50 -3.56
N ASN A 217 -7.38 11.19 -2.38
CA ASN A 217 -8.83 11.24 -2.18
C ASN A 217 -9.39 12.65 -2.34
N SER A 218 -8.67 13.68 -1.90
CA SER A 218 -9.06 15.07 -2.13
C SER A 218 -9.10 15.40 -3.62
N TYR A 219 -8.14 14.92 -4.41
CA TYR A 219 -8.14 15.12 -5.85
C TYR A 219 -9.31 14.42 -6.53
N TYR A 220 -9.67 13.21 -6.12
CA TYR A 220 -10.88 12.53 -6.62
C TYR A 220 -12.17 13.27 -6.27
N LYS A 221 -12.28 13.84 -5.05
CA LYS A 221 -13.46 14.63 -4.65
C LYS A 221 -13.62 15.83 -5.57
N VAL A 222 -12.54 16.59 -5.80
CA VAL A 222 -12.55 17.74 -6.71
C VAL A 222 -12.82 17.31 -8.15
N ALA A 223 -12.22 16.22 -8.61
CA ALA A 223 -12.46 15.68 -9.96
C ALA A 223 -13.94 15.31 -10.16
N ARG A 224 -14.58 14.71 -9.16
CA ARG A 224 -16.02 14.37 -9.20
C ARG A 224 -16.88 15.62 -9.23
N THR A 225 -16.60 16.62 -8.38
CA THR A 225 -17.32 17.91 -8.38
C THR A 225 -17.21 18.60 -9.74
N LEU A 226 -15.99 18.71 -10.29
CA LEU A 226 -15.76 19.27 -11.63
C LEU A 226 -16.44 18.46 -12.72
N SER A 227 -16.46 17.13 -12.60
CA SER A 227 -17.11 16.27 -13.58
C SER A 227 -18.62 16.49 -13.63
N LEU A 228 -19.25 16.70 -12.47
CA LEU A 228 -20.67 17.03 -12.37
C LEU A 228 -20.98 18.41 -12.99
N GLU A 229 -20.14 19.41 -12.74
CA GLU A 229 -20.30 20.77 -13.30
C GLU A 229 -20.10 20.80 -14.81
N LEU A 230 -19.05 20.13 -15.31
CA LEU A 230 -18.65 20.14 -16.72
C LEU A 230 -19.42 19.12 -17.57
N LYS A 231 -20.14 18.18 -16.95
CA LYS A 231 -20.81 17.03 -17.59
C LYS A 231 -19.87 16.20 -18.48
N ARG A 232 -18.59 16.14 -18.10
CA ARG A 232 -17.54 15.33 -18.73
C ARG A 232 -16.48 15.00 -17.69
N ASP A 233 -15.55 14.12 -18.02
CA ASP A 233 -14.41 13.88 -17.15
C ASP A 233 -13.52 15.13 -17.05
N ALA A 234 -13.08 15.43 -15.82
CA ALA A 234 -12.21 16.56 -15.52
C ALA A 234 -10.77 16.23 -15.94
N SER A 235 -10.12 17.16 -16.65
CA SER A 235 -8.73 16.98 -17.04
C SER A 235 -7.78 17.19 -15.87
N ILE A 236 -6.58 16.58 -15.90
CA ILE A 236 -5.55 16.76 -14.86
C ILE A 236 -5.21 18.24 -14.66
N GLN A 237 -5.16 19.03 -15.73
CA GLN A 237 -4.89 20.47 -15.63
C GLN A 237 -6.03 21.22 -14.91
N GLU A 238 -7.28 20.80 -15.08
CA GLU A 238 -8.44 21.47 -14.48
C GLU A 238 -8.51 21.18 -12.98
N ILE A 239 -8.23 19.92 -12.60
CA ILE A 239 -8.09 19.51 -11.20
C ILE A 239 -6.92 20.27 -10.56
N ALA A 240 -5.80 20.43 -11.28
CA ALA A 240 -4.64 21.17 -10.80
C ALA A 240 -4.95 22.65 -10.53
N MET A 241 -5.72 23.29 -11.41
CA MET A 241 -6.18 24.67 -11.22
C MET A 241 -7.11 24.79 -10.01
N ALA A 242 -8.07 23.87 -9.85
CA ALA A 242 -8.99 23.89 -8.72
C ALA A 242 -8.29 23.67 -7.36
N VAL A 243 -7.26 22.83 -7.32
CA VAL A 243 -6.51 22.49 -6.10
C VAL A 243 -5.30 23.42 -5.87
N ASN A 244 -5.00 24.33 -6.79
CA ASN A 244 -3.83 25.21 -6.77
C ASN A 244 -2.49 24.45 -6.64
N LYS A 245 -2.33 23.36 -7.40
CA LYS A 245 -1.09 22.56 -7.45
C LYS A 245 -0.57 22.43 -8.87
N MET A 246 0.68 21.98 -9.04
CA MET A 246 1.22 21.72 -10.37
C MET A 246 0.61 20.45 -10.97
N PRO A 247 0.28 20.43 -12.28
CA PRO A 247 -0.26 19.24 -12.95
C PRO A 247 0.64 18.00 -12.79
N MET A 248 1.96 18.19 -12.80
CA MET A 248 2.95 17.12 -12.64
C MET A 248 2.86 16.42 -11.28
N GLU A 249 2.51 17.15 -10.21
CA GLU A 249 2.34 16.57 -8.87
C GLU A 249 1.11 15.68 -8.80
N ILE A 250 0.02 16.12 -9.44
CA ILE A 250 -1.24 15.37 -9.50
C ILE A 250 -1.07 14.12 -10.37
N GLU A 251 -0.39 14.23 -11.51
CA GLU A 251 -0.07 13.08 -12.36
C GLU A 251 0.77 12.04 -11.59
N LYS A 252 1.78 12.50 -10.85
CA LYS A 252 2.59 11.63 -10.00
C LYS A 252 1.75 10.96 -8.91
N ALA A 253 0.81 11.69 -8.29
CA ALA A 253 -0.08 11.14 -7.28
C ALA A 253 -1.01 10.06 -7.86
N PHE A 254 -1.58 10.27 -9.05
CA PHE A 254 -2.40 9.26 -9.73
C PHE A 254 -1.60 8.05 -10.18
N ARG A 255 -0.37 8.25 -10.69
CA ARG A 255 0.52 7.13 -11.05
C ARG A 255 0.85 6.26 -9.84
N ASN A 256 1.09 6.89 -8.69
CA ASN A 256 1.31 6.16 -7.43
C ASN A 256 0.04 5.49 -6.88
N ASN A 257 -1.14 5.84 -7.39
CA ASN A 257 -2.42 5.25 -6.97
C ASN A 257 -2.78 3.98 -7.77
N GLU A 258 -2.02 3.63 -8.81
CA GLU A 258 -2.34 2.49 -9.66
C GLU A 258 -2.42 1.19 -8.85
N LYS A 259 -3.51 0.43 -9.03
CA LYS A 259 -3.73 -0.83 -8.31
C LYS A 259 -2.84 -1.92 -8.90
N VAL A 260 -2.27 -2.74 -8.02
CA VAL A 260 -1.51 -3.93 -8.42
C VAL A 260 -2.46 -4.93 -9.08
N ARG A 261 -2.00 -5.57 -10.17
CA ARG A 261 -2.70 -6.68 -10.83
C ARG A 261 -2.04 -8.00 -10.45
N SER A 262 -2.85 -9.04 -10.32
CA SER A 262 -2.31 -10.39 -10.07
C SER A 262 -1.60 -10.91 -11.31
N LEU A 263 -0.42 -11.49 -11.14
CA LEU A 263 0.27 -12.22 -12.20
C LEU A 263 -0.42 -13.55 -12.53
N ASP A 264 -1.16 -14.10 -11.57
CA ASP A 264 -1.96 -15.31 -11.75
C ASP A 264 -3.32 -15.01 -12.41
N ALA A 265 -3.63 -13.73 -12.69
CA ALA A 265 -4.85 -13.39 -13.41
C ALA A 265 -4.78 -13.94 -14.84
N LEU A 266 -5.83 -14.67 -15.23
CA LEU A 266 -5.99 -15.16 -16.59
C LEU A 266 -6.21 -13.99 -17.54
N ILE A 267 -5.49 -13.97 -18.67
CA ILE A 267 -5.55 -12.87 -19.63
C ILE A 267 -6.78 -12.98 -20.56
N ASN A 268 -7.34 -14.18 -20.75
CA ASN A 268 -8.51 -14.46 -21.61
C ASN A 268 -9.29 -15.69 -21.10
N ASP A 269 -10.47 -15.97 -21.68
CA ASP A 269 -11.23 -17.23 -21.51
C ASP A 269 -10.50 -18.49 -22.02
N ALA A 270 -9.27 -18.35 -22.53
CA ALA A 270 -8.41 -19.49 -22.85
C ALA A 270 -7.85 -20.05 -21.53
N GLU A 271 -8.31 -21.24 -21.16
CA GLU A 271 -8.31 -21.77 -19.79
C GLU A 271 -6.95 -21.94 -19.08
N ASP A 272 -5.81 -21.64 -19.71
CA ASP A 272 -4.48 -22.00 -19.16
C ASP A 272 -3.41 -20.89 -19.19
N ALA A 273 -3.68 -19.67 -19.69
CA ALA A 273 -2.63 -18.65 -19.83
C ALA A 273 -2.77 -17.52 -18.77
N SER A 274 -1.77 -17.44 -17.88
CA SER A 274 -1.65 -16.41 -16.85
C SER A 274 -0.83 -15.22 -17.33
N LEU A 275 -0.95 -14.07 -16.68
CA LEU A 275 -0.09 -12.91 -16.94
C LEU A 275 1.40 -13.23 -16.70
N MET A 276 1.69 -14.12 -15.76
CA MET A 276 3.04 -14.61 -15.49
C MET A 276 3.71 -15.22 -16.74
N ASP A 277 2.96 -15.92 -17.58
CA ASP A 277 3.50 -16.61 -18.76
C ASP A 277 4.03 -15.65 -19.84
N PHE A 278 3.66 -14.38 -19.78
CA PHE A 278 4.08 -13.34 -20.72
C PHE A 278 5.19 -12.44 -20.19
N VAL A 279 5.49 -12.49 -18.89
CA VAL A 279 6.53 -11.66 -18.30
C VAL A 279 7.88 -12.32 -18.53
N ALA A 280 8.73 -11.68 -19.32
CA ALA A 280 10.09 -12.14 -19.55
C ALA A 280 10.97 -11.94 -18.30
N ASP A 281 11.84 -12.90 -18.03
CA ASP A 281 12.87 -12.76 -17.00
C ASP A 281 14.07 -11.97 -17.55
N GLU A 282 14.25 -10.75 -17.06
CA GLU A 282 15.37 -9.88 -17.42
C GLU A 282 16.65 -10.19 -16.65
N THR A 283 16.57 -10.98 -15.57
CA THR A 283 17.73 -11.30 -14.72
C THR A 283 18.54 -12.47 -15.27
N THR A 284 17.90 -13.34 -16.05
CA THR A 284 18.59 -14.42 -16.73
C THR A 284 19.33 -13.87 -17.94
N ASN A 285 20.66 -13.83 -17.84
CA ASN A 285 21.51 -13.51 -18.98
C ASN A 285 21.24 -14.49 -20.13
N ASN A 286 21.18 -13.95 -21.34
CA ASN A 286 21.10 -14.75 -22.54
C ASN A 286 22.27 -15.76 -22.58
N PRO A 287 22.05 -17.06 -22.81
CA PRO A 287 23.12 -18.05 -22.85
C PRO A 287 24.22 -17.71 -23.85
N ILE A 288 23.91 -16.99 -24.92
CA ILE A 288 24.90 -16.50 -25.89
C ILE A 288 25.86 -15.51 -25.23
N ILE A 289 25.35 -14.55 -24.46
CA ILE A 289 26.16 -13.56 -23.74
C ILE A 289 27.07 -14.27 -22.72
N ASN A 290 26.55 -15.26 -21.99
CA ASN A 290 27.37 -16.01 -21.03
C ASN A 290 28.52 -16.76 -21.73
N ILE A 291 28.27 -17.38 -22.88
CA ILE A 291 29.33 -18.08 -23.65
C ILE A 291 30.36 -17.08 -24.19
N GLU A 292 29.92 -15.92 -24.67
CA GLU A 292 30.81 -14.85 -25.12
C GLU A 292 31.69 -14.33 -23.97
N GLU A 293 31.11 -14.09 -22.79
CA GLU A 293 31.85 -13.70 -21.59
C GLU A 293 32.86 -14.77 -21.16
N GLU A 294 32.47 -16.06 -21.20
CA GLU A 294 33.38 -17.17 -20.90
C GLU A 294 34.54 -17.26 -21.91
N ASP A 295 34.28 -17.13 -23.22
CA ASP A 295 35.32 -17.13 -24.25
C ASP A 295 36.27 -15.94 -24.08
N ILE A 296 35.74 -14.75 -23.80
CA ILE A 296 36.53 -13.55 -23.49
C ILE A 296 37.41 -13.81 -22.27
N ASN A 297 36.88 -14.39 -21.20
CA ASN A 297 37.64 -14.69 -19.98
C ASN A 297 38.76 -15.71 -20.22
N LEU A 298 38.51 -16.76 -21.01
CA LEU A 298 39.52 -17.75 -21.38
C LEU A 298 40.64 -17.13 -22.21
N ARG A 299 40.31 -16.28 -23.19
CA ARG A 299 41.29 -15.54 -24.00
C ARG A 299 42.09 -14.55 -23.16
N LEU A 300 41.43 -13.82 -22.27
CA LEU A 300 42.10 -12.91 -21.33
C LEU A 300 43.08 -13.69 -20.44
N ALA A 301 42.69 -14.85 -19.92
CA ALA A 301 43.58 -15.71 -19.14
C ALA A 301 44.79 -16.17 -19.96
N TYR A 302 44.59 -16.56 -21.22
CA TYR A 302 45.66 -16.93 -22.15
C TYR A 302 46.63 -15.77 -22.43
N TRP A 303 46.13 -14.57 -22.76
CA TRP A 303 46.96 -13.41 -23.04
C TRP A 303 47.72 -12.92 -21.80
N LEU A 304 47.09 -12.94 -20.62
CA LEU A 304 47.75 -12.63 -19.35
C LEU A 304 48.80 -13.68 -18.99
N GLY A 305 48.58 -14.94 -19.37
CA GLY A 305 49.56 -16.04 -19.30
C GLY A 305 50.83 -15.80 -20.13
N ASN A 306 50.72 -15.11 -21.27
CA ASN A 306 51.86 -14.80 -22.14
C ASN A 306 52.62 -13.51 -21.73
N LEU A 307 52.16 -12.80 -20.70
CA LEU A 307 52.91 -11.69 -20.09
C LEU A 307 54.00 -12.22 -19.14
N ASN A 308 55.06 -11.42 -18.97
CA ASN A 308 56.08 -11.70 -17.97
C ASN A 308 55.46 -11.60 -16.57
N ASP A 309 55.96 -12.36 -15.59
CA ASP A 309 55.38 -12.43 -14.23
C ASP A 309 55.20 -11.03 -13.60
N LEU A 310 56.20 -10.17 -13.73
CA LEU A 310 56.14 -8.79 -13.23
C LEU A 310 55.05 -7.94 -13.92
N GLN A 311 54.85 -8.13 -15.24
CA GLN A 311 53.80 -7.45 -15.99
C GLN A 311 52.41 -7.96 -15.60
N ARG A 312 52.27 -9.28 -15.44
CA ARG A 312 51.02 -9.93 -15.04
C ARG A 312 50.58 -9.47 -13.65
N THR A 313 51.48 -9.45 -12.67
CA THR A 313 51.19 -8.99 -11.30
C THR A 313 50.74 -7.52 -11.29
N VAL A 314 51.40 -6.65 -12.05
CA VAL A 314 50.99 -5.23 -12.15
C VAL A 314 49.60 -5.09 -12.76
N ILE A 315 49.26 -5.85 -13.79
CA ILE A 315 47.94 -5.82 -14.44
C ILE A 315 46.85 -6.40 -13.53
N TYR A 316 47.11 -7.54 -12.86
CA TYR A 316 46.18 -8.11 -11.89
C TYR A 316 45.83 -7.12 -10.79
N MET A 317 46.83 -6.56 -10.10
CA MET A 317 46.60 -5.60 -9.02
C MET A 317 45.96 -4.30 -9.51
N ARG A 318 46.31 -3.83 -10.72
CA ARG A 318 45.77 -2.57 -11.25
C ARG A 318 44.28 -2.66 -11.58
N PHE A 319 43.87 -3.74 -12.23
CA PHE A 319 42.50 -3.91 -12.71
C PHE A 319 41.63 -4.75 -11.78
N GLY A 320 42.21 -5.33 -10.73
CA GLY A 320 41.53 -6.18 -9.78
C GLY A 320 41.13 -7.53 -10.36
N LEU A 321 42.01 -8.11 -11.17
CA LEU A 321 41.78 -9.41 -11.81
C LEU A 321 42.35 -10.52 -10.92
N ASN A 322 41.86 -11.75 -11.07
CA ASN A 322 42.31 -12.93 -10.31
C ASN A 322 42.22 -12.74 -8.78
N ASN A 323 41.05 -12.32 -8.30
CA ASN A 323 40.74 -12.14 -6.88
C ASN A 323 41.63 -11.11 -6.14
N SER A 324 42.20 -10.15 -6.88
CA SER A 324 42.92 -9.01 -6.31
C SER A 324 42.06 -7.75 -6.30
N ASN A 325 42.29 -6.85 -5.34
CA ASN A 325 41.60 -5.57 -5.30
C ASN A 325 42.24 -4.58 -6.28
N LYS A 326 41.42 -3.70 -6.87
CA LYS A 326 41.91 -2.59 -7.71
C LYS A 326 42.81 -1.68 -6.87
N ALA A 327 44.08 -1.60 -7.24
CA ALA A 327 45.11 -0.83 -6.53
C ALA A 327 45.60 0.37 -7.36
N THR A 328 45.93 1.46 -6.66
CA THR A 328 46.57 2.63 -7.25
C THR A 328 48.04 2.35 -7.60
N LEU A 329 48.64 3.16 -8.49
CA LEU A 329 50.05 2.96 -8.85
C LEU A 329 50.99 3.12 -7.65
N ASP A 330 50.61 3.94 -6.66
CA ASP A 330 51.37 4.16 -5.44
C ASP A 330 51.31 2.94 -4.50
N GLU A 331 50.15 2.30 -4.39
CA GLU A 331 49.99 1.07 -3.61
C GLU A 331 50.76 -0.10 -4.25
N ILE A 332 50.71 -0.22 -5.58
CA ILE A 332 51.49 -1.23 -6.31
C ILE A 332 53.00 -0.94 -6.18
N SER A 333 53.40 0.34 -6.16
CA SER A 333 54.79 0.79 -5.95
C SER A 333 55.34 0.38 -4.60
N LYS A 334 54.55 0.56 -3.54
CA LYS A 334 54.89 0.11 -2.19
C LYS A 334 54.94 -1.41 -2.07
N HIS A 335 54.03 -2.12 -2.73
CA HIS A 335 53.97 -3.58 -2.67
C HIS A 335 55.13 -4.25 -3.41
N LEU A 336 55.55 -3.70 -4.56
CA LEU A 336 56.62 -4.26 -5.39
C LEU A 336 58.00 -3.63 -5.15
N ASN A 337 58.09 -2.61 -4.28
CA ASN A 337 59.30 -1.81 -4.03
C ASN A 337 59.94 -1.23 -5.32
N ILE A 338 59.11 -0.81 -6.27
CA ILE A 338 59.50 -0.26 -7.58
C ILE A 338 58.96 1.16 -7.70
N ASN A 339 59.68 2.07 -8.36
CA ASN A 339 59.21 3.44 -8.53
C ASN A 339 57.89 3.51 -9.32
N ASN A 340 57.02 4.43 -8.97
CA ASN A 340 55.71 4.64 -9.60
C ASN A 340 55.82 4.84 -11.12
N GLU A 341 56.83 5.60 -11.59
CA GLU A 341 57.11 5.75 -13.02
C GLU A 341 57.49 4.44 -13.72
N GLN A 342 58.22 3.57 -13.02
CA GLN A 342 58.60 2.26 -13.57
C GLN A 342 57.39 1.35 -13.68
N ILE A 343 56.47 1.36 -12.70
CA ILE A 343 55.20 0.62 -12.80
C ILE A 343 54.35 1.14 -13.94
N ARG A 344 54.28 2.47 -14.15
CA ARG A 344 53.61 3.04 -15.32
C ARG A 344 54.22 2.53 -16.62
N LYS A 345 55.55 2.50 -16.74
CA LYS A 345 56.25 1.94 -17.92
C LYS A 345 55.93 0.46 -18.13
N ILE A 346 55.93 -0.33 -17.05
CA ILE A 346 55.58 -1.77 -17.08
C ILE A 346 54.12 -1.96 -17.52
N GLN A 347 53.19 -1.16 -17.00
CA GLN A 347 51.78 -1.18 -17.37
C GLN A 347 51.59 -0.83 -18.85
N THR A 348 52.16 0.27 -19.33
CA THR A 348 52.04 0.67 -20.74
C THR A 348 52.67 -0.38 -21.66
N GLY A 349 53.80 -0.97 -21.29
CA GLY A 349 54.42 -2.05 -22.04
C GLY A 349 53.57 -3.33 -22.09
N ALA A 350 52.96 -3.70 -20.95
CA ALA A 350 52.05 -4.84 -20.87
C ALA A 350 50.79 -4.63 -21.73
N LEU A 351 50.15 -3.46 -21.62
CA LEU A 351 48.98 -3.11 -22.44
C LEU A 351 49.30 -3.07 -23.94
N ALA A 352 50.48 -2.57 -24.33
CA ALA A 352 50.92 -2.59 -25.72
C ALA A 352 51.13 -4.03 -26.25
N LYS A 353 51.65 -4.94 -25.40
CA LYS A 353 51.82 -6.35 -25.74
C LYS A 353 50.46 -7.06 -25.87
N LEU A 354 49.54 -6.84 -24.93
CA LEU A 354 48.17 -7.35 -25.00
C LEU A 354 47.44 -6.84 -26.25
N LYS A 355 47.57 -5.56 -26.59
CA LYS A 355 46.99 -4.97 -27.80
C LYS A 355 47.51 -5.64 -29.07
N ARG A 356 48.80 -5.96 -29.15
CA ARG A 356 49.39 -6.68 -30.29
C ARG A 356 48.85 -8.11 -30.40
N MET A 357 48.69 -8.82 -29.28
CA MET A 357 48.12 -10.17 -29.27
C MET A 357 46.65 -10.18 -29.73
N MET A 358 45.86 -9.23 -29.24
CA MET A 358 44.47 -9.05 -29.66
C MET A 358 44.36 -8.75 -31.18
N GLN A 359 45.26 -7.92 -31.72
CA GLN A 359 45.33 -7.63 -33.16
C GLN A 359 45.74 -8.84 -34.01
N GLN A 360 46.56 -9.75 -33.48
CA GLN A 360 46.97 -10.97 -34.19
C GLN A 360 45.85 -12.00 -34.29
N GLU A 361 44.93 -12.02 -33.32
CA GLU A 361 43.77 -12.91 -33.31
C GLU A 361 42.53 -12.34 -34.03
N ASN A 362 42.66 -11.20 -34.74
CA ASN A 362 41.57 -10.53 -35.45
C ASN A 362 40.32 -10.23 -34.58
N LEU A 363 40.47 -10.09 -33.25
CA LEU A 363 39.42 -9.49 -32.44
C LEU A 363 39.44 -7.98 -32.68
N SER A 364 38.48 -7.49 -33.47
CA SER A 364 38.17 -6.07 -33.56
C SER A 364 37.54 -5.59 -32.25
N LEU A 365 37.93 -4.39 -31.82
CA LEU A 365 37.40 -3.72 -30.62
C LEU A 365 35.89 -3.41 -30.70
N ASP A 366 35.29 -3.66 -31.86
CA ASP A 366 33.86 -3.48 -32.16
C ASP A 366 32.99 -4.69 -31.76
N ILE A 367 33.61 -5.77 -31.23
CA ILE A 367 32.93 -7.00 -30.77
C ILE A 367 32.93 -7.09 -29.21
N LEU A 368 33.60 -6.15 -28.53
CA LEU A 368 33.58 -5.95 -27.07
C LEU A 368 32.70 -4.74 -26.73
#